data_AF-C5KA03-F1
#
_entry.id   AF-C5KA03-F1
#
_cell.length_a   1.000
_cell.length_b   1.000
_cell.length_c   1.000
_cell.angle_alpha   90.00
_cell.angle_beta   90.00
_cell.angle_gamma   90.00
#
_symmetry.space_group_name_H-M   'P 1'
#
loop_
_entity.id
_entity.type
_entity.pdbx_description
1 polymer ?
#
loop_
_entity_poly.entity_id
_entity_poly.type
_entity_poly.pdbx_seq_one_letter_code
_entity_poly.pdbx_strand_id
1 'polypeptide(L)'
;MLITDNQSQGVYLVDRRFNFYRIQLHLPNKDHTGMINTTLLDGEVVEDGHDTEEKTVRFLVYDAVAVDGQCVRDFNLMRRLQAFLEGVLMPRRQLPPEKRANDAFQVYLKDFFEVRE
;
A
#
# COMPACT_ATOMS: atom_id res chain seq x y z
N MET A 1 -4.65 -0.63 -8.35
CA MET A 1 -3.56 0.30 -7.98
C MET A 1 -3.97 1.16 -6.79
N LEU A 2 -3.00 1.60 -5.99
CA LEU A 2 -3.18 2.59 -4.92
C LEU A 2 -2.33 3.82 -5.23
N ILE A 3 -2.92 5.01 -5.09
CA ILE A 3 -2.29 6.30 -5.38
C ILE A 3 -2.40 7.23 -4.17
N THR A 4 -1.35 7.96 -3.86
CA THR A 4 -1.43 9.13 -2.96
C THR A 4 -1.20 10.41 -3.75
N ASP A 5 -2.10 11.38 -3.54
CA ASP A 5 -2.08 12.66 -4.24
C ASP A 5 -1.67 13.81 -3.30
N ASN A 6 -0.70 14.59 -3.76
CA ASN A 6 -0.12 15.73 -3.05
C ASN A 6 -1.12 16.90 -2.88
N GLN A 7 -2.06 17.08 -3.82
CA GLN A 7 -3.00 18.20 -3.78
C GLN A 7 -4.15 17.95 -2.81
N SER A 8 -4.75 16.77 -2.88
CA SER A 8 -5.90 16.39 -2.05
C SER A 8 -5.51 15.77 -0.70
N GLN A 9 -4.23 15.47 -0.50
CA GLN A 9 -3.72 14.68 0.63
C GLN A 9 -4.53 13.38 0.82
N GLY A 10 -4.98 12.80 -0.29
CA GLY A 10 -5.90 11.67 -0.32
C GLY A 10 -5.20 10.37 -0.74
N VAL A 11 -5.76 9.26 -0.28
CA VAL A 11 -5.42 7.92 -0.76
C VAL A 11 -6.56 7.42 -1.65
N TYR A 12 -6.19 6.90 -2.83
CA TYR A 12 -7.14 6.45 -3.85
C TYR A 12 -6.83 5.03 -4.28
N LEU A 13 -7.87 4.20 -4.41
CA LEU A 13 -7.80 3.00 -5.21
C LEU A 13 -8.24 3.32 -6.64
N VAL A 14 -7.52 2.74 -7.59
CA VAL A 14 -7.83 2.81 -9.02
C VAL A 14 -8.03 1.41 -9.56
N ASP A 15 -9.20 1.18 -10.13
CA ASP A 15 -9.56 -0.10 -10.76
C ASP A 15 -9.09 -0.17 -12.23
N ARG A 16 -9.37 -1.30 -12.89
CA ARG A 16 -8.97 -1.53 -14.29
C ARG A 16 -9.75 -0.67 -15.31
N ARG A 17 -10.84 -0.04 -14.89
CA ARG A 17 -11.66 0.86 -15.70
C ARG A 17 -11.32 2.33 -15.44
N PHE A 18 -10.24 2.61 -14.70
CA PHE A 18 -9.84 3.95 -14.27
C PHE A 18 -10.90 4.66 -13.42
N ASN A 19 -11.70 3.92 -12.66
CA ASN A 19 -12.51 4.51 -11.62
C ASN A 19 -11.65 4.77 -10.39
N PHE A 20 -11.81 5.97 -9.82
CA PHE A 20 -11.05 6.42 -8.65
C PHE A 20 -11.95 6.37 -7.41
N TYR A 21 -11.50 5.65 -6.39
CA TYR A 21 -12.20 5.52 -5.12
C TYR A 21 -11.34 6.11 -4.01
N ARG A 22 -11.79 7.20 -3.40
CA ARG A 22 -11.12 7.76 -2.23
C ARG A 22 -11.36 6.83 -1.04
N ILE A 23 -10.30 6.48 -0.34
CA ILE A 23 -10.33 5.61 0.84
C ILE A 23 -9.67 6.28 2.04
N GLN A 24 -10.08 5.87 3.24
CA GLN A 24 -9.40 6.24 4.47
C GLN A 24 -8.29 5.23 4.74
N LEU A 25 -7.04 5.68 4.69
CA LEU A 25 -5.88 4.83 4.98
C LEU A 25 -4.74 5.69 5.51
N HIS A 26 -4.24 5.36 6.71
CA HIS A 26 -3.12 6.08 7.32
C HIS A 26 -1.77 5.54 6.83
N LEU A 27 -1.10 6.33 5.99
CA LEU A 27 0.22 6.06 5.42
C LEU A 27 1.19 7.20 5.79
N PRO A 28 1.95 7.08 6.89
CA PRO A 28 2.88 8.12 7.31
C PRO A 28 4.15 8.08 6.47
N ASN A 29 4.78 9.24 6.27
CA ASN A 29 6.12 9.28 5.69
C ASN A 29 7.16 8.68 6.63
N LYS A 30 8.37 8.40 6.12
CA LYS A 30 9.44 7.73 6.87
C LYS A 30 9.75 8.46 8.20
N ASP A 31 9.76 9.79 8.17
CA ASP A 31 10.12 10.62 9.33
C ASP A 31 8.95 10.87 10.30
N HIS A 32 7.75 10.35 10.01
CA HIS A 32 6.53 10.54 10.80
C HIS A 32 6.15 12.02 11.02
N THR A 33 6.59 12.88 10.11
CA THR A 33 6.27 14.33 10.11
C THR A 33 5.01 14.65 9.32
N GLY A 34 4.52 13.69 8.52
CA GLY A 34 3.33 13.83 7.70
C GLY A 34 2.92 12.52 7.04
N MET A 35 2.09 12.64 6.00
CA MET A 35 1.62 11.52 5.18
C MET A 35 2.50 11.35 3.95
N ILE A 36 2.63 10.11 3.45
CA ILE A 36 3.32 9.87 2.18
C ILE A 36 2.57 10.56 1.04
N ASN A 37 3.30 11.03 0.04
CA ASN A 37 2.71 11.63 -1.15
C ASN A 37 3.32 11.07 -2.43
N THR A 38 2.73 11.34 -3.59
CA THR A 38 3.30 10.96 -4.89
C THR A 38 3.76 9.49 -4.92
N THR A 39 2.89 8.60 -4.42
CA THR A 39 3.13 7.15 -4.32
C THR A 39 2.14 6.43 -5.23
N LEU A 40 2.64 5.47 -6.02
CA LEU A 40 1.85 4.62 -6.91
C LEU A 40 2.25 3.16 -6.71
N LEU A 41 1.37 2.39 -6.10
CA LEU A 41 1.55 0.96 -5.80
C LEU A 41 0.61 0.12 -6.66
N ASP A 42 1.11 -1.02 -7.13
CA ASP A 42 0.28 -2.05 -7.75
C ASP A 42 0.02 -3.20 -6.79
N GLY A 43 -1.23 -3.65 -6.80
CA GLY A 43 -1.75 -4.54 -5.79
C GLY A 43 -3.19 -4.95 -6.03
N GLU A 44 -3.64 -5.91 -5.25
CA GLU A 44 -5.00 -6.45 -5.26
C GLU A 44 -5.66 -6.27 -3.89
N VAL A 45 -6.96 -5.95 -3.90
CA VAL A 45 -7.79 -5.98 -2.70
C VAL A 45 -8.39 -7.36 -2.58
N VAL A 46 -8.22 -8.01 -1.43
CA VAL A 46 -8.75 -9.34 -1.12
C VAL A 46 -9.57 -9.28 0.15
N GLU A 47 -10.58 -10.14 0.21
CA GLU A 47 -11.33 -10.45 1.43
C GLU A 47 -10.82 -11.79 1.95
N ASP A 48 -10.40 -11.81 3.21
CA ASP A 48 -9.81 -12.96 3.89
C ASP A 48 -10.72 -13.38 5.05
N GLY A 49 -10.90 -14.69 5.24
CA GLY A 49 -11.79 -15.26 6.26
C GLY A 49 -12.59 -16.47 5.77
N HIS A 50 -12.90 -17.38 6.70
CA HIS A 50 -13.84 -18.48 6.47
C HIS A 50 -15.28 -18.04 6.78
N ASP A 51 -16.28 -18.78 6.28
CA ASP A 51 -17.72 -18.43 6.40
C ASP A 51 -18.19 -18.17 7.85
N THR A 52 -17.47 -18.69 8.85
CA THR A 52 -17.80 -18.55 10.27
C THR A 52 -17.01 -17.46 11.00
N GLU A 53 -16.07 -16.79 10.34
CA GLU A 53 -15.14 -15.82 10.94
C GLU A 53 -15.37 -14.40 10.43
N GLU A 54 -14.86 -13.42 11.18
CA GLU A 54 -14.91 -12.02 10.77
C GLU A 54 -14.03 -11.79 9.54
N LYS A 55 -14.67 -11.32 8.46
CA LYS A 55 -14.02 -11.04 7.18
C LYS A 55 -13.06 -9.86 7.32
N THR A 56 -11.81 -10.05 6.91
CA THR A 56 -10.78 -9.02 6.93
C THR A 56 -10.44 -8.61 5.50
N VAL A 57 -10.52 -7.31 5.19
CA VAL A 57 -10.11 -6.79 3.89
C VAL A 57 -8.63 -6.41 3.91
N ARG A 58 -7.87 -6.86 2.91
CA ARG A 58 -6.43 -6.60 2.77
C ARG A 58 -6.11 -6.07 1.38
N PHE A 59 -5.15 -5.16 1.30
CA PHE A 59 -4.50 -4.77 0.05
C PHE A 59 -3.11 -5.40 -0.02
N LEU A 60 -2.93 -6.33 -0.95
CA LEU A 60 -1.68 -7.05 -1.17
C LEU A 60 -0.90 -6.36 -2.29
N VAL A 61 0.22 -5.75 -1.92
CA VAL A 61 1.12 -5.04 -2.85
C VAL A 61 2.08 -6.05 -3.47
N TYR A 62 2.17 -6.04 -4.80
CA TYR A 62 3.10 -6.89 -5.55
C TYR A 62 4.02 -6.10 -6.49
N ASP A 63 3.78 -4.80 -6.69
CA ASP A 63 4.73 -3.92 -7.39
C ASP A 63 4.62 -2.46 -6.92
N ALA A 64 5.62 -1.66 -7.23
CA ALA A 64 5.66 -0.22 -6.96
C ALA A 64 6.25 0.53 -8.16
N VAL A 65 5.63 1.65 -8.53
CA VAL A 65 6.10 2.52 -9.63
C VAL A 65 6.75 3.78 -9.09
N ALA A 66 6.19 4.35 -8.02
CA ALA A 66 6.74 5.49 -7.30
C ALA A 66 6.45 5.37 -5.80
N VAL A 67 7.39 5.80 -4.96
CA VAL A 67 7.26 5.79 -3.50
C VAL A 67 7.77 7.12 -2.96
N ASP A 68 6.89 7.85 -2.28
CA ASP A 68 7.16 9.14 -1.65
C ASP A 68 7.92 10.15 -2.54
N GLY A 69 7.46 10.30 -3.79
CA GLY A 69 8.09 11.18 -4.78
C GLY A 69 9.28 10.59 -5.53
N GLN A 70 9.83 9.45 -5.09
CA GLN A 70 10.86 8.73 -5.82
C GLN A 70 10.25 7.82 -6.88
N CYS A 71 10.59 8.04 -8.15
CA CYS A 71 10.30 7.07 -9.22
C CYS A 71 11.20 5.84 -9.07
N VAL A 72 10.60 4.65 -8.95
CA VAL A 72 11.31 3.37 -8.78
C VAL A 72 11.08 2.40 -9.94
N ARG A 73 10.37 2.83 -10.99
CA ARG A 73 10.03 2.01 -12.17
C ARG A 73 11.24 1.28 -12.78
N ASP A 74 12.39 1.95 -12.82
CA ASP A 74 13.58 1.43 -13.50
C ASP A 74 14.41 0.49 -12.59
N PHE A 75 13.99 0.27 -11.34
CA PHE A 75 14.60 -0.71 -10.46
C PHE A 75 14.13 -2.12 -10.81
N ASN A 76 14.94 -3.14 -10.48
CA ASN A 76 14.48 -4.52 -10.51
C ASN A 76 13.37 -4.76 -9.47
N LEU A 77 12.59 -5.84 -9.64
CA LEU A 77 11.43 -6.13 -8.77
C LEU A 77 11.79 -6.10 -7.29
N MET A 78 12.86 -6.79 -6.87
CA MET A 78 13.28 -6.84 -5.47
C MET A 78 13.54 -5.44 -4.89
N ARG A 79 14.20 -4.56 -5.64
CA ARG A 79 14.45 -3.17 -5.23
C ARG A 79 13.17 -2.33 -5.22
N ARG A 80 12.19 -2.59 -6.09
CA ARG A 80 10.87 -1.93 -6.05
C ARG A 80 10.08 -2.35 -4.81
N LEU A 81 10.08 -3.64 -4.49
CA LEU A 81 9.47 -4.18 -3.27
C LEU A 81 10.17 -3.65 -2.01
N GLN A 82 11.50 -3.54 -2.02
CA GLN A 82 12.26 -2.92 -0.93
C GLN A 82 11.87 -1.45 -0.73
N ALA A 83 11.73 -0.68 -1.82
CA ALA A 83 11.28 0.71 -1.73
C ALA A 83 9.89 0.83 -1.10
N PHE A 84 8.95 -0.04 -1.47
CA PHE A 84 7.64 -0.13 -0.82
C PHE A 84 7.74 -0.50 0.67
N LEU A 85 8.53 -1.52 1.01
CA LEU A 85 8.72 -1.98 2.38
C LEU A 85 9.22 -0.85 3.28
N GLU A 86 10.31 -0.20 2.90
CA GLU A 86 10.95 0.85 3.70
C GLU A 86 10.17 2.17 3.66
N GLY A 87 9.56 2.51 2.52
CA GLY A 87 8.90 3.80 2.31
C GLY A 87 7.45 3.85 2.75
N VAL A 88 6.77 2.70 2.83
CA VAL A 88 5.33 2.64 3.11
C VAL A 88 5.02 1.68 4.24
N LEU A 89 5.43 0.41 4.11
CA LEU A 89 4.97 -0.62 5.04
C LEU A 89 5.58 -0.49 6.44
N MET A 90 6.90 -0.26 6.53
CA MET A 90 7.59 -0.13 7.81
C MET A 90 7.16 1.12 8.59
N PRO A 91 7.11 2.34 8.00
CA PRO A 91 6.59 3.52 8.71
C PRO A 91 5.16 3.30 9.19
N ARG A 92 4.30 2.69 8.35
CA ARG A 92 2.93 2.35 8.74
C ARG A 92 2.87 1.39 9.93
N ARG A 93 3.73 0.36 9.99
CA ARG A 93 3.76 -0.63 11.08
C ARG A 93 4.21 -0.02 12.42
N GLN A 94 4.96 1.07 12.38
CA GLN A 94 5.36 1.80 13.59
C GLN A 94 4.22 2.64 14.18
N LEU A 95 3.12 2.85 13.43
CA LEU A 95 1.95 3.52 13.96
C LEU A 95 1.24 2.69 15.05
N PRO A 96 0.84 3.34 16.15
CA PRO A 96 -0.05 2.74 17.13
C PRO A 96 -1.35 2.20 16.49
N PRO A 97 -1.92 1.09 16.98
CA PRO A 97 -3.13 0.49 16.42
C PRO A 97 -4.30 1.46 16.30
N GLU A 98 -4.47 2.38 17.25
CA GLU A 98 -5.55 3.37 17.26
C GLU A 98 -5.52 4.33 16.07
N LYS A 99 -4.32 4.62 15.53
CA LYS A 99 -4.17 5.43 14.31
C LYS A 99 -4.62 4.70 13.06
N ARG A 100 -4.71 3.37 13.12
CA ARG A 100 -5.08 2.48 12.00
C ARG A 100 -6.48 1.88 12.14
N ALA A 101 -7.19 2.20 13.21
CA ALA A 101 -8.49 1.62 13.54
C ALA A 101 -9.58 1.92 12.51
N ASN A 102 -9.49 3.07 11.84
CA ASN A 102 -10.45 3.52 10.82
C ASN A 102 -9.95 3.30 9.39
N ASP A 103 -8.90 2.51 9.20
CA ASP A 103 -8.40 2.24 7.86
C ASP A 103 -9.35 1.31 7.11
N ALA A 104 -9.60 1.61 5.84
CA ALA A 104 -10.50 0.85 4.97
C ALA A 104 -10.05 -0.61 4.80
N PHE A 105 -8.75 -0.88 4.94
CA PHE A 105 -8.17 -2.22 4.90
C PHE A 105 -6.75 -2.24 5.47
N GLN A 106 -6.26 -3.45 5.72
CA GLN A 106 -4.86 -3.68 6.08
C GLN A 106 -3.98 -3.72 4.82
N VAL A 107 -2.69 -3.35 4.96
CA VAL A 107 -1.75 -3.31 3.83
C VAL A 107 -0.64 -4.31 4.07
N TYR A 108 -0.35 -5.15 3.07
CA TYR A 108 0.67 -6.18 3.13
C TYR A 108 1.50 -6.23 1.86
N LEU A 109 2.73 -6.71 1.99
CA LEU A 109 3.50 -7.22 0.86
C LEU A 109 2.96 -8.61 0.50
N LYS A 110 2.75 -8.88 -0.80
CA LYS A 110 2.45 -10.24 -1.28
C LYS A 110 3.69 -11.12 -1.11
N ASP A 111 3.52 -12.37 -0.69
CA ASP A 111 4.64 -13.30 -0.61
C ASP A 111 5.13 -13.68 -2.01
N PHE A 112 6.46 -13.65 -2.18
CA PHE A 112 7.15 -14.07 -3.40
C PHE A 112 8.00 -15.30 -3.10
N PHE A 113 7.99 -16.25 -4.03
CA PHE A 113 8.71 -17.51 -3.90
C PHE A 113 9.56 -17.72 -5.15
N GLU A 114 10.73 -18.34 -4.97
CA GLU A 114 11.51 -18.82 -6.10
C GLU A 114 10.79 -19.97 -6.78
N VAL A 115 10.67 -19.91 -8.10
CA VAL A 115 10.18 -21.03 -8.91
C VAL A 115 11.30 -22.06 -8.94
N ARG A 116 11.08 -23.22 -8.32
CA ARG A 116 11.97 -24.37 -8.43
C ARG A 116 11.58 -25.16 -9.68
N GLU A 117 12.56 -25.43 -10.52
CA GLU A 117 12.43 -26.36 -11.67
C GLU A 117 12.49 -27.82 -11.21
#